data_AF-A0A7Y4KDQ5-F1
#
_entry.id   AF-A0A7Y4KDQ5-F1
#
_cell.length_a   1.000
_cell.length_b   1.000
_cell.length_c   1.000
_cell.angle_alpha   90.00
_cell.angle_beta   90.00
_cell.angle_gamma   90.00
#
_symmetry.space_group_name_H-M   'P 1'
#
loop_
_entity.id
_entity.type
_entity.pdbx_description
1 polymer ?
#
loop_
_entity_poly.entity_id
_entity_poly.type
_entity_poly.pdbx_seq_one_letter_code
_entity_poly.pdbx_strand_id
1 'polypeptide(L)'
;MPLEAEDAREPEVQQQALTGTEVIDFASASTLTNTDASGKSGGMAVLKTNSANCTVGAYADCYAQYIEFSPSYTGYLTFKLSSLTQAAPTPAQVTQLQVLTKYQGPGVATSYYQWQLYRFTTSSWVTLANSQGRGDWVWTPALTLNLPATEVAANFVSSTGDIRARIVKGAGTDAAQLDSLRLQVSWDIATTCTAETDAAFCTRLGANCGQLSGTDNCGQARTVASCGACQSPATCGGGGTANVCGQGSACTVAAFPKGTTWMWDLEHASIPTNLNAQVYVVDLFNTSSAKIQEYKTAGKKVVCYFSAGTYEDWREDANQFPQDTYCTPGENCAQSVHILGDWCTSGGGCEWWLDHRKQAVRTVMTSRMQLAKSKGCDAVEPDNVDGYSHDDEISCTDQACWGLTAANQLDYNRWLATTAHSLCLGIALKNDVDQVSSLADSFDFAINEECQKYNECGAYKTWFTNKNKAVFNAEYRVDSGGDTTNWTNCTGTGATCACGETNFVQGDLRTLVFSTASVRYDNIQFACW
;
A
#
# COMPACT_ATOMS: atom_id res chain seq x y z
N MET A 1 -20.34 -14.37 46.44
CA MET A 1 -20.54 -14.98 45.11
C MET A 1 -19.16 -15.23 44.54
N PRO A 2 -18.71 -16.48 44.34
CA PRO A 2 -17.42 -16.69 43.69
C PRO A 2 -17.56 -16.33 42.21
N LEU A 3 -16.60 -15.52 41.74
CA LEU A 3 -16.42 -15.17 40.34
C LEU A 3 -16.16 -16.46 39.55
N GLU A 4 -16.95 -16.66 38.50
CA GLU A 4 -16.73 -17.71 37.52
C GLU A 4 -15.37 -17.48 36.85
N ALA A 5 -14.56 -18.53 36.78
CA ALA A 5 -13.30 -18.51 36.06
C ALA A 5 -13.60 -18.31 34.57
N GLU A 6 -13.02 -17.27 33.97
CA GLU A 6 -13.04 -17.10 32.51
C GLU A 6 -12.40 -18.33 31.85
N ASP A 7 -13.16 -18.88 30.91
CA ASP A 7 -12.94 -20.13 30.20
C ASP A 7 -11.64 -20.04 29.37
N ALA A 8 -10.56 -20.66 29.87
CA ALA A 8 -9.35 -20.86 29.10
C ALA A 8 -9.64 -21.90 28.02
N ARG A 9 -9.88 -21.44 26.78
CA ARG A 9 -10.08 -22.33 25.63
C ARG A 9 -8.88 -23.28 25.50
N GLU A 10 -9.12 -24.59 25.62
CA GLU A 10 -8.11 -25.61 25.33
C GLU A 10 -7.65 -25.50 23.86
N PRO A 11 -6.38 -25.83 23.54
CA PRO A 11 -5.86 -25.75 22.19
C PRO A 11 -6.62 -26.69 21.25
N GLU A 12 -7.46 -26.11 20.39
CA GLU A 12 -8.23 -26.84 19.39
C GLU A 12 -7.36 -27.10 18.16
N VAL A 13 -7.36 -28.33 17.66
CA VAL A 13 -6.65 -28.69 16.42
C VAL A 13 -7.46 -28.17 15.24
N GLN A 14 -6.94 -27.15 14.56
CA GLN A 14 -7.58 -26.58 13.39
C GLN A 14 -7.01 -27.22 12.12
N GLN A 15 -7.90 -27.60 11.21
CA GLN A 15 -7.52 -27.98 9.85
C GLN A 15 -7.46 -26.72 9.00
N GLN A 16 -6.29 -26.42 8.44
CA GLN A 16 -6.11 -25.32 7.50
C GLN A 16 -5.62 -25.86 6.16
N ALA A 17 -6.19 -25.37 5.07
CA ALA A 17 -5.65 -25.57 3.73
C ALA A 17 -4.62 -24.46 3.45
N LEU A 18 -3.34 -24.81 3.34
CA LEU A 18 -2.36 -23.93 2.69
C LEU A 18 -2.61 -24.03 1.19
N THR A 19 -3.25 -23.01 0.63
CA THR A 19 -3.54 -22.91 -0.81
C THR A 19 -2.34 -22.30 -1.53
N GLY A 20 -1.89 -22.90 -2.63
CA GLY A 20 -0.82 -22.36 -3.44
C GLY A 20 -1.10 -22.51 -4.93
N THR A 21 -0.54 -21.60 -5.74
CA THR A 21 -0.61 -21.63 -7.21
C THR A 21 0.74 -21.23 -7.79
N GLU A 22 1.24 -22.01 -8.74
CA GLU A 22 2.52 -21.73 -9.41
C GLU A 22 2.53 -22.27 -10.85
N VAL A 23 3.36 -21.66 -11.71
CA VAL A 23 3.44 -21.96 -13.14
C VAL A 23 4.75 -22.67 -13.46
N ILE A 24 4.64 -23.84 -14.09
CA ILE A 24 5.78 -24.60 -14.62
C ILE A 24 5.95 -24.25 -16.10
N ASP A 25 7.11 -23.71 -16.45
CA ASP A 25 7.44 -23.35 -17.82
C ASP A 25 7.84 -24.58 -18.66
N PHE A 26 7.56 -24.59 -19.97
CA PHE A 26 8.02 -25.65 -20.88
C PHE A 26 9.53 -25.83 -20.85
N ALA A 27 10.31 -24.76 -20.63
CA ALA A 27 11.76 -24.85 -20.56
C ALA A 27 12.25 -25.74 -19.41
N SER A 28 11.41 -25.91 -18.38
CA SER A 28 11.65 -26.79 -17.24
C SER A 28 11.03 -28.19 -17.39
N ALA A 29 10.26 -28.43 -18.47
CA ALA A 29 9.67 -29.73 -18.76
C ALA A 29 10.72 -30.66 -19.37
N SER A 30 10.73 -31.93 -18.96
CA SER A 30 11.61 -32.92 -19.59
C SER A 30 11.05 -33.29 -20.96
N THR A 31 11.84 -33.10 -22.01
CA THR A 31 11.56 -33.64 -23.33
C THR A 31 12.16 -35.04 -23.41
N LEU A 32 11.34 -36.08 -23.46
CA LEU A 32 11.83 -37.36 -23.98
C LEU A 32 12.11 -37.13 -25.47
N THR A 33 13.35 -37.36 -25.89
CA THR A 33 13.75 -37.34 -27.30
C THR A 33 12.80 -38.23 -28.09
N ASN A 34 11.95 -37.65 -28.93
CA ASN A 34 10.96 -38.38 -29.71
C ASN A 34 11.07 -38.03 -31.19
N THR A 35 11.12 -39.11 -31.97
CA THR A 35 11.22 -39.20 -33.42
C THR A 35 9.81 -39.20 -34.02
N ASP A 36 9.61 -38.50 -35.14
CA ASP A 36 8.37 -38.61 -35.90
C ASP A 36 8.25 -39.99 -36.58
N ALA A 37 7.11 -40.27 -37.21
CA ALA A 37 6.85 -41.52 -37.94
C ALA A 37 7.83 -41.80 -39.11
N SER A 38 8.66 -40.82 -39.50
CA SER A 38 9.71 -40.94 -40.53
C SER A 38 11.10 -41.23 -39.96
N GLY A 39 11.24 -41.33 -38.64
CA GLY A 39 12.52 -41.56 -37.98
C GLY A 39 13.40 -40.30 -37.88
N LYS A 40 12.85 -39.10 -38.12
CA LYS A 40 13.54 -37.84 -37.83
C LYS A 40 13.25 -37.39 -36.39
N SER A 41 14.31 -37.15 -35.61
CA SER A 41 14.19 -36.53 -34.29
C SER A 41 13.80 -35.07 -34.45
N GLY A 42 12.50 -34.78 -34.47
CA GLY A 42 11.95 -33.43 -34.41
C GLY A 42 11.28 -33.25 -33.06
N GLY A 43 12.03 -32.79 -32.06
CA GLY A 43 11.41 -32.35 -30.81
C GLY A 43 10.53 -31.12 -31.04
N MET A 44 9.75 -30.73 -30.03
CA MET A 44 9.38 -29.33 -29.86
C MET A 44 10.69 -28.53 -29.70
N ALA A 45 11.38 -28.25 -30.80
CA ALA A 45 12.63 -27.53 -30.78
C ALA A 45 12.29 -26.08 -30.49
N VAL A 46 12.52 -25.68 -29.24
CA VAL A 46 12.54 -24.27 -28.83
C VAL A 46 13.54 -23.62 -29.74
N LEU A 47 13.07 -22.75 -30.62
CA LEU A 47 13.98 -22.28 -31.64
C LEU A 47 15.04 -21.36 -30.97
N LYS A 48 14.77 -20.53 -29.93
CA LYS A 48 15.80 -19.82 -29.10
C LYS A 48 15.20 -19.24 -27.80
N THR A 49 15.99 -19.09 -26.74
CA THR A 49 15.57 -18.43 -25.48
C THR A 49 16.16 -17.01 -25.32
N ASN A 50 15.29 -16.06 -24.95
CA ASN A 50 15.50 -14.80 -24.22
C ASN A 50 15.87 -13.48 -24.95
N SER A 51 15.14 -12.38 -24.63
CA SER A 51 15.57 -10.96 -24.64
C SER A 51 14.51 -10.05 -23.96
N ALA A 52 14.91 -8.86 -23.47
CA ALA A 52 14.30 -8.13 -22.34
C ALA A 52 13.63 -6.77 -22.67
N ASN A 53 13.11 -6.52 -23.87
CA ASN A 53 12.77 -5.17 -24.38
C ASN A 53 11.48 -5.06 -25.26
N CYS A 54 10.30 -5.59 -24.90
CA CYS A 54 9.11 -5.35 -25.75
C CYS A 54 7.81 -5.03 -24.99
N THR A 55 7.23 -3.89 -25.38
CA THR A 55 6.01 -3.24 -24.88
C THR A 55 4.77 -3.70 -25.67
N VAL A 56 3.61 -3.69 -25.01
CA VAL A 56 2.34 -4.28 -25.48
C VAL A 56 1.68 -3.46 -26.61
N GLY A 57 1.36 -4.10 -27.74
CA GLY A 57 0.59 -3.53 -28.86
C GLY A 57 0.19 -4.58 -29.91
N ALA A 58 -1.02 -4.45 -30.48
CA ALA A 58 -1.82 -5.52 -31.09
C ALA A 58 -1.26 -6.27 -32.32
N TYR A 59 -0.07 -5.97 -32.84
CA TYR A 59 0.53 -6.66 -33.99
C TYR A 59 2.08 -6.64 -33.96
N ALA A 60 2.71 -6.68 -32.78
CA ALA A 60 4.17 -6.77 -32.66
C ALA A 60 4.62 -8.00 -31.85
N ASP A 61 5.53 -8.77 -32.46
CA ASP A 61 6.12 -10.03 -32.01
C ASP A 61 7.38 -9.80 -31.16
N CYS A 62 7.38 -10.25 -29.90
CA CYS A 62 8.56 -10.56 -29.06
C CYS A 62 8.10 -11.45 -27.88
N TYR A 63 8.71 -12.58 -27.51
CA TYR A 63 10.12 -12.94 -27.62
C TYR A 63 10.36 -14.42 -28.00
N ALA A 64 11.04 -14.55 -29.14
CA ALA A 64 11.99 -15.61 -29.49
C ALA A 64 11.43 -17.03 -29.70
N GLN A 65 10.88 -17.20 -30.91
CA GLN A 65 10.82 -18.44 -31.69
C GLN A 65 9.75 -19.46 -31.28
N TYR A 66 8.64 -19.39 -32.00
CA TYR A 66 7.55 -20.34 -31.92
C TYR A 66 8.01 -21.77 -32.14
N ILE A 67 7.34 -22.69 -31.45
CA ILE A 67 7.47 -24.10 -31.70
C ILE A 67 6.58 -24.42 -32.89
N GLU A 68 7.20 -24.80 -34.02
CA GLU A 68 6.45 -25.33 -35.15
C GLU A 68 5.98 -26.75 -34.82
N PHE A 69 4.67 -26.90 -34.70
CA PHE A 69 4.01 -28.14 -34.40
C PHE A 69 3.56 -28.82 -35.70
N SER A 70 4.41 -29.74 -36.16
CA SER A 70 4.17 -30.51 -37.40
C SER A 70 2.94 -31.42 -37.29
N PRO A 71 2.18 -31.60 -38.40
CA PRO A 71 1.10 -32.57 -38.50
C PRO A 71 1.47 -34.02 -38.16
N SER A 72 2.73 -34.39 -38.32
CA SER A 72 3.25 -35.74 -38.07
C SER A 72 3.65 -35.99 -36.61
N TYR A 73 3.55 -34.98 -35.74
CA TYR A 73 4.00 -35.07 -34.36
C TYR A 73 3.01 -35.82 -33.46
N THR A 74 3.50 -36.80 -32.71
CA THR A 74 2.69 -37.63 -31.80
C THR A 74 3.21 -37.68 -30.35
N GLY A 75 4.11 -36.76 -29.97
CA GLY A 75 4.73 -36.71 -28.64
C GLY A 75 3.94 -35.96 -27.57
N TYR A 76 4.49 -35.91 -26.36
CA TYR A 76 3.96 -35.14 -25.23
C TYR A 76 5.09 -34.54 -24.38
N LEU A 77 4.77 -33.47 -23.65
CA LEU A 77 5.62 -32.90 -22.62
C LEU A 77 5.33 -33.52 -21.27
N THR A 78 6.36 -33.64 -20.43
CA THR A 78 6.21 -34.03 -19.02
C THR A 78 6.68 -32.89 -18.13
N PHE A 79 5.74 -32.28 -17.40
CA PHE A 79 5.98 -31.36 -16.31
C PHE A 79 6.09 -32.14 -15.00
N LYS A 80 6.88 -31.63 -14.05
CA LYS A 80 7.07 -32.30 -12.76
C LYS A 80 6.64 -31.39 -11.63
N LEU A 81 5.82 -31.90 -10.70
CA LEU A 81 5.48 -31.18 -9.47
C LEU A 81 6.71 -30.81 -8.64
N SER A 82 7.79 -31.58 -8.74
CA SER A 82 9.07 -31.26 -8.09
C SER A 82 9.76 -30.00 -8.63
N SER A 83 9.28 -29.43 -9.74
CA SER A 83 9.79 -28.17 -10.30
C SER A 83 9.15 -26.94 -9.66
N LEU A 84 8.16 -27.11 -8.77
CA LEU A 84 7.53 -26.03 -8.02
C LEU A 84 8.49 -25.54 -6.91
N THR A 85 8.56 -24.22 -6.72
CA THR A 85 9.46 -23.56 -5.77
C THR A 85 8.88 -23.53 -4.35
N GLN A 86 7.55 -23.58 -4.22
CA GLN A 86 6.88 -23.84 -2.95
C GLN A 86 6.91 -25.34 -2.61
N ALA A 87 6.70 -25.72 -1.35
CA ALA A 87 6.73 -27.12 -0.92
C ALA A 87 5.86 -27.99 -1.86
N ALA A 88 6.50 -28.86 -2.65
CA ALA A 88 5.83 -29.55 -3.76
C ALA A 88 4.62 -30.36 -3.24
N PRO A 89 3.39 -30.08 -3.71
CA PRO A 89 2.21 -30.80 -3.27
C PRO A 89 2.32 -32.28 -3.67
N THR A 90 1.74 -33.15 -2.86
CA THR A 90 1.48 -34.53 -3.27
C THR A 90 0.44 -34.55 -4.40
N PRO A 91 0.40 -35.60 -5.25
CA PRO A 91 -0.60 -35.70 -6.32
C PRO A 91 -2.04 -35.51 -5.86
N ALA A 92 -2.39 -35.95 -4.65
CA ALA A 92 -3.73 -35.83 -4.08
C ALA A 92 -4.10 -34.40 -3.63
N GLN A 93 -3.10 -33.54 -3.42
CA GLN A 93 -3.29 -32.16 -2.98
C GLN A 93 -3.50 -31.19 -4.14
N VAL A 94 -3.28 -31.63 -5.39
CA VAL A 94 -3.51 -30.79 -6.57
C VAL A 94 -5.01 -30.60 -6.78
N THR A 95 -5.47 -29.36 -6.68
CA THR A 95 -6.88 -28.96 -6.79
C THR A 95 -7.23 -28.46 -8.18
N GLN A 96 -6.27 -27.88 -8.91
CA GLN A 96 -6.50 -27.35 -10.25
C GLN A 96 -5.28 -27.49 -11.17
N LEU A 97 -5.54 -27.76 -12.45
CA LEU A 97 -4.56 -27.70 -13.52
C LEU A 97 -5.10 -26.85 -14.67
N GLN A 98 -4.28 -25.92 -15.16
CA GLN A 98 -4.60 -25.10 -16.33
C GLN A 98 -3.42 -25.05 -17.28
N VAL A 99 -3.71 -25.18 -18.58
CA VAL A 99 -2.70 -24.99 -19.63
C VAL A 99 -2.76 -23.55 -20.10
N LEU A 100 -1.65 -22.82 -19.92
CA LEU A 100 -1.49 -21.46 -20.40
C LEU A 100 -0.79 -21.52 -21.77
N THR A 101 -1.42 -21.00 -22.82
CA THR A 101 -0.88 -21.13 -24.17
C THR A 101 -1.22 -19.95 -25.07
N LYS A 102 -0.41 -19.74 -26.10
CA LYS A 102 -0.69 -18.80 -27.19
C LYS A 102 -0.38 -19.49 -28.51
N TYR A 103 -1.33 -19.43 -29.42
CA TYR A 103 -1.40 -20.28 -30.61
C TYR A 103 -1.66 -19.44 -31.85
N GLN A 104 -1.04 -19.84 -32.95
CA GLN A 104 -1.39 -19.40 -34.30
C GLN A 104 -1.35 -20.62 -35.20
N GLY A 105 -2.32 -20.77 -36.07
CA GLY A 105 -2.33 -21.87 -37.01
C GLY A 105 -3.42 -21.68 -38.05
N PRO A 106 -3.52 -22.62 -38.99
CA PRO A 106 -4.50 -22.54 -40.05
C PRO A 106 -5.93 -22.62 -39.50
N GLY A 107 -6.87 -22.05 -40.24
CA GLY A 107 -8.30 -22.15 -39.93
C GLY A 107 -8.75 -23.61 -39.85
N VAL A 108 -9.78 -23.88 -39.05
CA VAL A 108 -10.25 -25.27 -38.76
C VAL A 108 -10.70 -26.09 -39.97
N ALA A 109 -10.96 -25.44 -41.11
CA ALA A 109 -11.24 -26.12 -42.38
C ALA A 109 -9.97 -26.76 -42.99
N THR A 110 -8.79 -26.23 -42.67
CA THR A 110 -7.49 -26.62 -43.22
C THR A 110 -6.75 -27.57 -42.29
N SER A 111 -6.58 -27.21 -41.01
CA SER A 111 -6.14 -28.14 -39.95
C SER A 111 -6.83 -27.83 -38.63
N TYR A 112 -7.10 -28.87 -37.84
CA TYR A 112 -7.71 -28.75 -36.52
C TYR A 112 -6.76 -29.26 -35.43
N TYR A 113 -6.70 -28.59 -34.28
CA TYR A 113 -5.80 -28.92 -33.18
C TYR A 113 -6.53 -29.05 -31.84
N GLN A 114 -6.02 -29.91 -30.96
CA GLN A 114 -6.56 -30.16 -29.63
C GLN A 114 -5.45 -30.13 -28.58
N TRP A 115 -5.70 -29.41 -27.48
CA TRP A 115 -4.85 -29.43 -26.29
C TRP A 115 -5.37 -30.51 -25.35
N GLN A 116 -4.49 -31.38 -24.88
CA GLN A 116 -4.88 -32.51 -24.06
C GLN A 116 -3.96 -32.67 -22.86
N LEU A 117 -4.55 -33.09 -21.73
CA LEU A 117 -3.82 -33.60 -20.56
C LEU A 117 -4.03 -35.11 -20.44
N TYR A 118 -3.01 -35.81 -19.96
CA TYR A 118 -3.08 -37.25 -19.73
C TYR A 118 -3.70 -37.55 -18.36
N ARG A 119 -4.82 -38.26 -18.36
CA ARG A 119 -5.40 -38.82 -17.15
C ARG A 119 -4.70 -40.14 -16.84
N PHE A 120 -3.93 -40.18 -15.75
CA PHE A 120 -3.16 -41.36 -15.35
C PHE A 120 -4.04 -42.47 -14.81
N THR A 121 -5.16 -42.14 -14.15
CA THR A 121 -6.05 -43.14 -13.54
C THR A 121 -6.73 -44.06 -14.56
N THR A 122 -7.02 -43.55 -15.76
CA THR A 122 -7.64 -44.32 -16.86
C THR A 122 -6.73 -44.48 -18.07
N SER A 123 -5.45 -44.09 -17.95
CA SER A 123 -4.46 -44.15 -19.02
C SER A 123 -4.93 -43.52 -20.33
N SER A 124 -5.63 -42.38 -20.27
CA SER A 124 -6.31 -41.78 -21.42
C SER A 124 -6.04 -40.28 -21.54
N TRP A 125 -6.08 -39.74 -22.77
CA TRP A 125 -5.97 -38.31 -23.01
C TRP A 125 -7.33 -37.61 -22.96
N VAL A 126 -7.41 -36.48 -22.27
CA VAL A 126 -8.61 -35.65 -22.15
C VAL A 126 -8.38 -34.32 -22.83
N THR A 127 -9.34 -33.89 -23.65
CA THR A 127 -9.27 -32.62 -24.38
C THR A 127 -9.70 -31.46 -23.50
N LEU A 128 -8.84 -30.45 -23.36
CA LEU A 128 -9.14 -29.20 -22.67
C LEU A 128 -9.88 -28.22 -23.58
N ALA A 129 -9.35 -28.06 -24.79
CA ALA A 129 -9.88 -27.16 -25.80
C ALA A 129 -9.42 -27.58 -27.20
N ASN A 130 -10.00 -26.93 -28.20
CA ASN A 130 -9.64 -27.10 -29.60
C ASN A 130 -9.36 -25.75 -30.29
N SER A 131 -8.95 -25.80 -31.56
CA SER A 131 -8.61 -24.62 -32.36
C SER A 131 -9.82 -23.91 -32.99
N GLN A 132 -11.05 -24.32 -32.66
CA GLN A 132 -12.26 -23.71 -33.22
C GLN A 132 -12.41 -22.26 -32.77
N GLY A 133 -12.75 -21.38 -33.73
CA GLY A 133 -12.97 -19.96 -33.48
C GLY A 133 -11.70 -19.12 -33.32
N ARG A 134 -10.51 -19.67 -33.65
CA ARG A 134 -9.21 -19.02 -33.36
C ARG A 134 -8.57 -18.25 -34.53
N GLY A 135 -9.32 -17.95 -35.60
CA GLY A 135 -8.82 -17.22 -36.78
C GLY A 135 -7.87 -18.06 -37.64
N ASP A 136 -7.73 -17.70 -38.92
CA ASP A 136 -6.81 -18.36 -39.85
C ASP A 136 -5.47 -17.61 -39.87
N TRP A 137 -4.40 -18.25 -39.41
CA TRP A 137 -3.07 -17.65 -39.24
C TRP A 137 -3.07 -16.34 -38.44
N VAL A 138 -3.90 -16.26 -37.40
CA VAL A 138 -3.93 -15.14 -36.44
C VAL A 138 -3.48 -15.64 -35.06
N TRP A 139 -2.61 -14.88 -34.40
CA TRP A 139 -2.24 -15.16 -33.01
C TRP A 139 -3.43 -14.97 -32.09
N THR A 140 -3.69 -15.95 -31.24
CA THR A 140 -4.68 -15.80 -30.16
C THR A 140 -4.16 -14.83 -29.09
N PRO A 141 -5.05 -14.17 -28.34
CA PRO A 141 -4.71 -13.65 -27.00
C PRO A 141 -4.13 -14.77 -26.11
N ALA A 142 -3.53 -14.43 -24.98
CA ALA A 142 -3.11 -15.43 -23.99
C ALA A 142 -4.32 -16.28 -23.56
N LEU A 143 -4.23 -17.60 -23.77
CA LEU A 143 -5.30 -18.54 -23.46
C LEU A 143 -5.02 -19.25 -22.15
N THR A 144 -6.05 -19.34 -21.32
CA THR A 144 -6.06 -20.20 -20.13
C THR A 144 -7.05 -21.33 -20.37
N LEU A 145 -6.54 -22.54 -20.56
CA LEU A 145 -7.33 -23.73 -20.85
C LEU A 145 -7.54 -24.53 -19.57
N ASN A 146 -8.78 -24.55 -19.10
CA ASN A 146 -9.16 -25.26 -17.88
C ASN A 146 -9.37 -26.75 -18.16
N LEU A 147 -9.15 -27.58 -17.14
CA LEU A 147 -9.75 -28.92 -17.11
C LEU A 147 -11.29 -28.79 -17.21
N PRO A 148 -11.96 -29.70 -17.94
CA PRO A 148 -13.42 -29.78 -17.90
C PRO A 148 -13.91 -29.93 -16.45
N ALA A 149 -15.02 -29.28 -16.10
CA ALA A 149 -15.55 -29.28 -14.72
C ALA A 149 -15.91 -30.69 -14.18
N THR A 150 -16.04 -31.68 -15.06
CA THR A 150 -16.26 -33.10 -14.71
C THR A 150 -14.98 -33.83 -14.30
N GLU A 151 -13.81 -33.21 -14.49
CA GLU A 151 -12.52 -33.80 -14.16
C GLU A 151 -12.05 -33.40 -12.77
N VAL A 152 -11.25 -34.28 -12.15
CA VAL A 152 -10.55 -34.02 -10.88
C VAL A 152 -9.07 -33.91 -11.18
N ALA A 153 -8.45 -32.79 -10.79
CA ALA A 153 -7.06 -32.46 -11.16
C ALA A 153 -6.03 -33.51 -10.71
N ALA A 154 -6.19 -34.09 -9.52
CA ALA A 154 -5.35 -35.17 -9.01
C ALA A 154 -5.25 -36.39 -9.95
N ASN A 155 -6.27 -36.67 -10.77
CA ASN A 155 -6.26 -37.79 -11.72
C ASN A 155 -5.28 -37.61 -12.89
N PHE A 156 -4.75 -36.40 -13.06
CA PHE A 156 -3.83 -36.00 -14.14
C PHE A 156 -2.38 -35.90 -13.67
N VAL A 157 -2.11 -36.27 -12.42
CA VAL A 157 -0.79 -36.34 -11.82
C VAL A 157 -0.42 -37.79 -11.58
N SER A 158 0.76 -38.23 -12.00
CA SER A 158 1.26 -39.57 -11.71
C SER A 158 1.59 -39.74 -10.22
N SER A 159 1.81 -40.99 -9.79
CA SER A 159 2.32 -41.28 -8.44
C SER A 159 3.71 -40.67 -8.17
N THR A 160 4.47 -40.34 -9.22
CA THR A 160 5.79 -39.70 -9.15
C THR A 160 5.73 -38.18 -9.33
N GLY A 161 4.54 -37.59 -9.47
CA GLY A 161 4.37 -36.15 -9.66
C GLY A 161 4.53 -35.68 -11.11
N ASP A 162 4.46 -36.58 -12.09
CA ASP A 162 4.52 -36.23 -13.51
C ASP A 162 3.15 -35.79 -14.02
N ILE A 163 3.12 -34.73 -14.82
CA ILE A 163 1.92 -34.25 -15.51
C ILE A 163 2.24 -34.20 -17.00
N ARG A 164 1.41 -34.84 -17.83
CA ARG A 164 1.66 -34.93 -19.27
C ARG A 164 0.68 -34.09 -20.05
N ALA A 165 1.20 -33.21 -20.90
CA ALA A 165 0.41 -32.42 -21.83
C ALA A 165 0.84 -32.71 -23.26
N ARG A 166 -0.12 -32.70 -24.19
CA ARG A 166 0.17 -32.74 -25.61
C ARG A 166 -0.76 -31.85 -26.39
N ILE A 167 -0.31 -31.54 -27.59
CA ILE A 167 -1.17 -31.02 -28.64
C ILE A 167 -1.26 -32.11 -29.69
N VAL A 168 -2.44 -32.34 -30.23
CA VAL A 168 -2.64 -33.29 -31.32
C VAL A 168 -3.39 -32.63 -32.45
N LYS A 169 -3.02 -33.00 -33.66
CA LYS A 169 -3.71 -32.57 -34.87
C LYS A 169 -4.84 -33.55 -35.20
N GLY A 170 -6.00 -33.02 -35.58
CA GLY A 170 -7.08 -33.74 -36.26
C GLY A 170 -6.88 -33.81 -37.79
N ALA A 171 -7.98 -33.75 -38.55
CA ALA A 171 -7.93 -33.71 -40.02
C ALA A 171 -7.18 -32.46 -40.53
N GLY A 172 -6.42 -32.58 -41.64
CA GLY A 172 -5.71 -31.46 -42.28
C GLY A 172 -4.29 -31.75 -42.78
N THR A 173 -3.58 -30.75 -43.32
CA THR A 173 -2.20 -30.89 -43.86
C THR A 173 -1.17 -29.91 -43.33
N ASP A 174 -1.58 -28.78 -42.77
CA ASP A 174 -0.67 -27.69 -42.41
C ASP A 174 -0.26 -27.73 -40.93
N ALA A 175 0.92 -27.21 -40.63
CA ALA A 175 1.49 -27.07 -39.28
C ALA A 175 0.92 -25.86 -38.52
N ALA A 176 1.16 -25.80 -37.22
CA ALA A 176 0.79 -24.66 -36.37
C ALA A 176 1.96 -24.17 -35.52
N GLN A 177 1.83 -22.99 -34.95
CA GLN A 177 2.85 -22.31 -34.16
C GLN A 177 2.37 -22.10 -32.73
N LEU A 178 3.27 -22.35 -31.77
CA LEU A 178 3.05 -22.09 -30.35
C LEU A 178 4.10 -21.13 -29.84
N ASP A 179 3.62 -20.00 -29.29
CA ASP A 179 4.46 -18.98 -28.67
C ASP A 179 4.67 -19.28 -27.17
N SER A 180 3.66 -19.87 -26.51
CA SER A 180 3.80 -20.34 -25.12
C SER A 180 3.05 -21.63 -24.87
N LEU A 181 3.63 -22.46 -24.00
CA LEU A 181 2.96 -23.62 -23.41
C LEU A 181 3.46 -23.77 -21.97
N ARG A 182 2.65 -23.43 -20.99
CA ARG A 182 3.00 -23.51 -19.57
C ARG A 182 1.88 -24.21 -18.81
N LEU A 183 2.20 -24.77 -17.64
CA LEU A 183 1.24 -25.46 -16.80
C LEU A 183 1.11 -24.72 -15.47
N GLN A 184 -0.07 -24.16 -15.20
CA GLN A 184 -0.40 -23.64 -13.89
C GLN A 184 -0.97 -24.76 -13.02
N VAL A 185 -0.38 -24.95 -11.85
CA VAL A 185 -0.79 -25.95 -10.86
C VAL A 185 -1.28 -25.20 -9.64
N SER A 186 -2.47 -25.53 -9.15
CA SER A 186 -2.96 -25.07 -7.84
C SER A 186 -3.19 -26.26 -6.92
N TRP A 187 -2.94 -26.06 -5.63
CA TRP A 187 -3.04 -27.12 -4.63
C TRP A 187 -3.50 -26.58 -3.28
N ASP A 188 -4.08 -27.48 -2.50
CA ASP A 188 -4.46 -27.26 -1.11
C ASP A 188 -3.77 -28.31 -0.25
N ILE A 189 -2.87 -27.88 0.62
CA ILE A 189 -2.23 -28.77 1.61
C ILE A 189 -3.01 -28.65 2.91
N ALA A 190 -3.76 -29.70 3.26
CA ALA A 190 -4.36 -29.83 4.58
C ALA A 190 -3.23 -29.98 5.62
N THR A 191 -2.98 -28.92 6.39
CA THR A 191 -2.13 -28.95 7.57
C THR A 191 -3.02 -28.98 8.82
N THR A 192 -2.69 -29.86 9.77
CA THR A 192 -3.22 -29.73 11.13
C THR A 192 -2.34 -28.74 11.86
N CYS A 193 -2.90 -27.60 12.22
CA CYS A 193 -2.25 -26.62 13.08
C CYS A 193 -2.94 -26.63 14.44
N THR A 194 -2.17 -26.84 15.50
CA THR A 194 -2.69 -26.70 16.86
C THR A 194 -2.71 -25.22 17.20
N ALA A 195 -3.90 -24.65 17.37
CA ALA A 195 -4.06 -23.24 17.70
C ALA A 195 -3.39 -22.95 19.05
N GLU A 196 -2.63 -21.86 19.09
CA GLU A 196 -2.04 -21.36 20.33
C GLU A 196 -3.14 -20.87 21.28
N THR A 197 -2.88 -20.95 22.59
CA THR A 197 -3.80 -20.44 23.62
C THR A 197 -3.86 -18.91 23.58
N ASP A 198 -4.90 -18.30 24.14
CA ASP A 198 -5.03 -16.84 24.25
C ASP A 198 -3.80 -16.20 24.89
N ALA A 199 -3.25 -16.82 25.94
CA ALA A 199 -2.03 -16.37 26.59
C ALA A 199 -0.79 -16.46 25.68
N ALA A 200 -0.66 -17.54 24.91
CA ALA A 200 0.43 -17.70 23.95
C ALA A 200 0.29 -16.72 22.77
N PHE A 201 -0.93 -16.51 22.27
CA PHE A 201 -1.27 -15.52 21.25
C PHE A 201 -0.87 -14.11 21.67
N CYS A 202 -1.29 -13.70 22.87
CA CYS A 202 -0.93 -12.41 23.46
C CYS A 202 0.59 -12.28 23.62
N THR A 203 1.24 -13.30 24.18
CA THR A 203 2.70 -13.29 24.40
C THR A 203 3.48 -13.18 23.07
N ARG A 204 3.09 -13.96 22.06
CA ARG A 204 3.73 -13.97 20.74
C ARG A 204 3.59 -12.62 20.03
N LEU A 205 2.42 -12.00 20.15
CA LEU A 205 2.16 -10.66 19.61
C LEU A 205 2.65 -9.53 20.52
N GLY A 206 3.39 -9.87 21.59
CA GLY A 206 4.00 -8.91 22.50
C GLY A 206 3.02 -8.17 23.40
N ALA A 207 1.76 -8.59 23.45
CA ALA A 207 0.71 -7.97 24.25
C ALA A 207 0.65 -8.55 25.66
N ASN A 208 0.45 -7.68 26.66
CA ASN A 208 0.20 -8.05 28.04
C ASN A 208 -0.98 -7.28 28.66
N CYS A 209 -1.75 -6.56 27.84
CA CYS A 209 -2.99 -5.92 28.25
C CYS A 209 -3.97 -5.67 27.11
N GLY A 210 -5.24 -5.48 27.48
CA GLY A 210 -6.30 -5.02 26.58
C GLY A 210 -6.72 -6.05 25.53
N GLN A 211 -7.74 -5.72 24.74
CA GLN A 211 -8.23 -6.57 23.66
C GLN A 211 -7.22 -6.62 22.51
N LEU A 212 -6.98 -7.80 21.95
CA LEU A 212 -6.04 -7.99 20.84
C LEU A 212 -6.71 -8.79 19.72
N SER A 213 -6.67 -8.24 18.50
CA SER A 213 -7.06 -8.96 17.29
C SER A 213 -5.84 -9.17 16.41
N GLY A 214 -5.75 -10.33 15.78
CA GLY A 214 -4.63 -10.66 14.91
C GLY A 214 -4.73 -12.07 14.36
N THR A 215 -3.74 -12.43 13.56
CA THR A 215 -3.62 -13.77 12.99
C THR A 215 -2.88 -14.68 13.96
N ASP A 216 -3.47 -15.83 14.29
CA ASP A 216 -2.83 -16.83 15.15
C ASP A 216 -1.70 -17.60 14.44
N ASN A 217 -1.03 -18.47 15.18
CA ASN A 217 0.00 -19.37 14.65
C ASN A 217 -0.51 -20.33 13.55
N CYS A 218 -1.82 -20.42 13.37
CA CYS A 218 -2.52 -21.19 12.35
C CYS A 218 -3.11 -20.30 11.26
N GLY A 219 -2.64 -19.06 11.09
CA GLY A 219 -3.08 -18.22 10.00
C GLY A 219 -4.53 -17.76 10.08
N GLN A 220 -5.26 -18.01 11.18
CA GLN A 220 -6.65 -17.61 11.35
C GLN A 220 -6.73 -16.28 12.07
N ALA A 221 -7.59 -15.39 11.56
CA ALA A 221 -7.92 -14.15 12.27
C ALA A 221 -8.74 -14.47 13.52
N ARG A 222 -8.28 -14.02 14.68
CA ARG A 222 -8.99 -14.16 15.95
C ARG A 222 -8.86 -12.91 16.81
N THR A 223 -9.76 -12.81 17.78
CA THR A 223 -9.78 -11.73 18.77
C THR A 223 -9.76 -12.33 20.17
N VAL A 224 -8.76 -11.94 20.96
CA VAL A 224 -8.68 -12.23 22.39
C VAL A 224 -9.28 -11.04 23.15
N ALA A 225 -10.30 -11.29 23.96
CA ALA A 225 -11.05 -10.24 24.67
C ALA A 225 -10.15 -9.42 25.61
N SER A 226 -9.14 -10.05 26.21
CA SER A 226 -8.15 -9.37 27.05
C SER A 226 -6.84 -10.17 27.12
N CYS A 227 -5.72 -9.51 26.81
CA CYS A 227 -4.35 -10.01 27.03
C CYS A 227 -3.82 -9.72 28.45
N GLY A 228 -4.68 -9.22 29.34
CA GLY A 228 -4.34 -8.85 30.70
C GLY A 228 -4.77 -7.44 31.08
N ALA A 229 -4.42 -7.03 32.29
CA ALA A 229 -4.68 -5.69 32.81
C ALA A 229 -3.38 -5.10 33.41
N CYS A 230 -3.20 -3.80 33.24
CA CYS A 230 -2.03 -3.11 33.78
C CYS A 230 -2.22 -2.74 35.25
N GLN A 231 -1.15 -2.88 36.02
CA GLN A 231 -1.10 -2.38 37.39
C GLN A 231 -0.79 -0.88 37.38
N SER A 232 -1.58 -0.11 38.11
CA SER A 232 -1.33 1.33 38.31
C SER A 232 0.10 1.57 38.83
N PRO A 233 0.83 2.62 38.36
CA PRO A 233 0.41 3.66 37.40
C PRO A 233 0.45 3.31 35.90
N ALA A 234 0.76 2.06 35.51
CA ALA A 234 0.81 1.71 34.09
C ALA A 234 -0.60 1.64 33.48
N THR A 235 -0.72 2.15 32.27
CA THR A 235 -1.93 2.02 31.44
C THR A 235 -1.63 1.14 30.24
N CYS A 236 -2.66 0.51 29.68
CA CYS A 236 -2.48 -0.29 28.48
C CYS A 236 -2.15 0.62 27.30
N GLY A 237 -1.00 0.41 26.65
CA GLY A 237 -0.48 1.35 25.66
C GLY A 237 0.34 2.51 26.25
N GLY A 238 0.43 2.61 27.58
CA GLY A 238 0.98 3.79 28.26
C GLY A 238 2.43 4.10 27.94
N GLY A 239 3.24 3.11 27.54
CA GLY A 239 4.64 3.27 27.14
C GLY A 239 4.86 3.52 25.63
N GLY A 240 3.82 3.89 24.88
CA GLY A 240 3.91 4.16 23.43
C GLY A 240 3.87 2.92 22.54
N THR A 241 3.59 1.74 23.11
CA THR A 241 3.39 0.49 22.36
C THR A 241 2.01 -0.05 22.71
N ALA A 242 1.10 -0.11 21.73
CA ALA A 242 -0.27 -0.60 21.92
C ALA A 242 -0.29 -2.00 22.55
N ASN A 243 -1.29 -2.29 23.39
CA ASN A 243 -1.46 -3.57 24.08
C ASN A 243 -0.30 -4.00 25.00
N VAL A 244 0.64 -3.08 25.29
CA VAL A 244 1.71 -3.26 26.26
C VAL A 244 1.50 -2.33 27.44
N CYS A 245 1.53 -2.89 28.64
CA CYS A 245 1.61 -2.14 29.89
C CYS A 245 2.93 -1.40 29.91
N GLY A 246 2.82 -0.09 29.80
CA GLY A 246 3.92 0.81 29.99
C GLY A 246 3.45 1.98 30.83
N GLN A 247 4.41 2.60 31.47
CA GLN A 247 4.23 3.98 31.88
C GLN A 247 4.93 4.79 30.82
N GLY A 248 4.26 5.82 30.32
CA GLY A 248 4.96 6.89 29.65
C GLY A 248 5.99 7.35 30.68
N SER A 249 7.27 7.26 30.34
CA SER A 249 8.24 8.14 30.96
C SER A 249 7.58 9.51 30.97
N ALA A 250 7.55 10.20 32.11
CA ALA A 250 7.11 11.59 32.14
C ALA A 250 8.11 12.40 31.29
N CYS A 251 7.93 12.34 29.98
CA CYS A 251 8.66 13.08 29.00
C CYS A 251 7.84 14.32 28.75
N THR A 252 8.47 15.47 28.94
CA THR A 252 7.84 16.74 28.67
C THR A 252 7.74 16.89 27.16
N VAL A 253 6.53 16.82 26.62
CA VAL A 253 6.26 17.24 25.23
C VAL A 253 6.79 18.65 25.06
N ALA A 254 7.53 18.89 23.98
CA ALA A 254 8.11 20.20 23.72
C ALA A 254 7.00 21.25 23.61
N ALA A 255 7.08 22.34 24.37
CA ALA A 255 6.09 23.40 24.31
C ALA A 255 6.30 24.29 23.09
N PHE A 256 5.23 24.67 22.39
CA PHE A 256 5.25 25.60 21.26
C PHE A 256 4.40 26.82 21.59
N PRO A 257 4.91 27.77 22.39
CA PRO A 257 4.12 28.90 22.83
C PRO A 257 3.81 29.88 21.71
N LYS A 258 2.70 30.60 21.85
CA LYS A 258 2.36 31.76 21.02
C LYS A 258 3.59 32.66 20.78
N GLY A 259 3.75 33.14 19.55
CA GLY A 259 4.85 34.04 19.16
C GLY A 259 6.19 33.34 18.89
N THR A 260 6.27 32.00 18.95
CA THR A 260 7.45 31.25 18.52
C THR A 260 7.77 31.51 17.04
N THR A 261 9.02 31.82 16.68
CA THR A 261 9.40 32.00 15.27
C THR A 261 9.72 30.65 14.61
N TRP A 262 9.44 30.53 13.32
CA TRP A 262 9.54 29.26 12.61
C TRP A 262 10.09 29.42 11.20
N MET A 263 10.52 28.29 10.63
CA MET A 263 10.95 28.14 9.25
C MET A 263 10.40 26.82 8.72
N TRP A 264 9.92 26.82 7.48
CA TRP A 264 9.31 25.66 6.84
C TRP A 264 10.00 25.39 5.51
N ASP A 265 10.55 24.19 5.37
CA ASP A 265 11.17 23.72 4.14
C ASP A 265 10.97 22.21 3.99
N LEU A 266 10.27 21.80 2.93
CA LEU A 266 9.96 20.40 2.67
C LEU A 266 10.73 19.83 1.46
N GLU A 267 11.38 20.68 0.66
CA GLU A 267 12.07 20.26 -0.57
C GLU A 267 13.59 20.05 -0.37
N HIS A 268 14.22 20.79 0.54
CA HIS A 268 15.65 20.69 0.79
C HIS A 268 15.98 19.64 1.87
N ALA A 269 16.96 18.78 1.59
CA ALA A 269 17.51 17.86 2.59
C ALA A 269 18.25 18.57 3.75
N SER A 270 18.60 19.86 3.58
CA SER A 270 19.23 20.66 4.63
C SER A 270 19.02 22.16 4.41
N ILE A 271 18.79 22.89 5.49
CA ILE A 271 18.72 24.35 5.52
C ILE A 271 19.76 24.95 6.48
N PRO A 272 20.12 26.25 6.36
CA PRO A 272 21.09 26.88 7.24
C PRO A 272 20.65 26.85 8.72
N THR A 273 21.56 26.57 9.65
CA THR A 273 21.27 26.51 11.11
C THR A 273 21.11 27.88 11.76
N ASN A 274 21.53 28.94 11.09
CA ASN A 274 21.58 30.32 11.60
C ASN A 274 20.37 31.18 11.21
N LEU A 275 19.31 30.61 10.63
CA LEU A 275 18.09 31.36 10.35
C LEU A 275 17.45 31.81 11.67
N ASN A 276 16.82 32.99 11.65
CA ASN A 276 16.16 33.59 12.81
C ASN A 276 14.80 32.94 13.11
N ALA A 277 14.82 31.62 13.31
CA ALA A 277 13.67 30.80 13.66
C ALA A 277 14.01 29.91 14.86
N GLN A 278 13.06 29.71 15.76
CA GLN A 278 13.18 28.82 16.92
C GLN A 278 12.76 27.38 16.58
N VAL A 279 11.86 27.22 15.61
CA VAL A 279 11.33 25.94 15.14
C VAL A 279 11.67 25.75 13.66
N TYR A 280 12.22 24.59 13.32
CA TYR A 280 12.42 24.17 11.93
C TYR A 280 11.45 23.04 11.63
N VAL A 281 10.61 23.24 10.63
CA VAL A 281 9.67 22.24 10.12
C VAL A 281 10.27 21.70 8.83
N VAL A 282 10.60 20.40 8.83
CA VAL A 282 11.38 19.74 7.77
C VAL A 282 10.77 18.39 7.39
N ASP A 283 10.97 17.97 6.15
CA ASP A 283 10.51 16.65 5.70
C ASP A 283 11.17 15.50 6.49
N LEU A 284 10.33 14.59 7.01
CA LEU A 284 10.74 13.46 7.84
C LEU A 284 11.72 12.54 7.10
N PHE A 285 11.49 12.27 5.82
CA PHE A 285 12.25 11.26 5.07
C PHE A 285 13.54 11.86 4.51
N ASN A 286 13.47 13.05 3.92
CA ASN A 286 14.60 13.72 3.26
C ASN A 286 15.63 14.27 4.26
N THR A 287 15.23 14.54 5.51
CA THR A 287 16.14 15.05 6.53
C THR A 287 16.79 13.89 7.31
N SER A 288 18.12 13.84 7.29
CA SER A 288 18.88 12.82 8.05
C SER A 288 18.87 13.07 9.56
N SER A 289 18.99 12.01 10.36
CA SER A 289 19.13 12.13 11.83
C SER A 289 20.32 13.02 12.22
N ALA A 290 21.44 12.93 11.49
CA ALA A 290 22.61 13.76 11.74
C ALA A 290 22.30 15.25 11.57
N LYS A 291 21.55 15.61 10.52
CA LYS A 291 21.13 17.00 10.28
C LYS A 291 20.14 17.48 11.34
N ILE A 292 19.21 16.63 11.76
CA ILE A 292 18.29 16.94 12.87
C ILE A 292 19.09 17.23 14.14
N GLN A 293 20.08 16.41 14.49
CA GLN A 293 20.95 16.68 15.65
C GLN A 293 21.75 17.98 15.52
N GLU A 294 22.17 18.37 14.31
CA GLU A 294 22.82 19.66 14.05
C GLU A 294 21.87 20.83 14.37
N TYR A 295 20.60 20.77 13.93
CA TYR A 295 19.59 21.77 14.27
C TYR A 295 19.36 21.86 15.78
N LYS A 296 19.25 20.71 16.46
CA LYS A 296 19.07 20.68 17.92
C LYS A 296 20.27 21.26 18.66
N THR A 297 21.48 20.96 18.20
CA THR A 297 22.71 21.55 18.75
C THR A 297 22.76 23.06 18.56
N ALA A 298 22.20 23.56 17.45
CA ALA A 298 21.99 24.99 17.19
C ALA A 298 20.82 25.60 17.99
N GLY A 299 20.21 24.86 18.92
CA GLY A 299 19.12 25.31 19.78
C GLY A 299 17.75 25.39 19.10
N LYS A 300 17.58 24.74 17.94
CA LYS A 300 16.29 24.67 17.24
C LYS A 300 15.45 23.51 17.79
N LYS A 301 14.14 23.71 17.85
CA LYS A 301 13.18 22.60 17.92
C LYS A 301 12.90 22.12 16.50
N VAL A 302 12.81 20.82 16.30
CA VAL A 302 12.57 20.23 14.99
C VAL A 302 11.20 19.56 14.93
N VAL A 303 10.37 19.99 13.98
CA VAL A 303 9.08 19.37 13.64
C VAL A 303 9.29 18.59 12.35
N CYS A 304 8.91 17.32 12.35
CA CYS A 304 9.09 16.45 11.18
C CYS A 304 7.76 16.24 10.45
N TYR A 305 7.72 16.71 9.21
CA TYR A 305 6.60 16.62 8.29
C TYR A 305 6.48 15.21 7.70
N PHE A 306 5.24 14.73 7.57
CA PHE A 306 4.88 13.64 6.68
C PHE A 306 3.40 13.77 6.32
N SER A 307 2.98 13.31 5.14
CA SER A 307 1.54 13.20 4.89
C SER A 307 0.92 12.06 5.69
N ALA A 308 -0.16 12.37 6.42
CA ALA A 308 -0.90 11.39 7.21
C ALA A 308 -2.25 11.01 6.59
N GLY A 309 -2.78 11.82 5.69
CA GLY A 309 -4.03 11.54 4.98
C GLY A 309 -3.87 11.17 3.50
N THR A 310 -2.66 11.20 2.95
CA THR A 310 -2.40 10.77 1.58
C THR A 310 -1.27 9.74 1.49
N TYR A 311 -1.38 8.89 0.48
CA TYR A 311 -0.39 7.94 0.00
C TYR A 311 0.49 8.64 -1.03
N GLU A 312 1.80 8.57 -0.84
CA GLU A 312 2.82 9.17 -1.71
C GLU A 312 3.67 8.02 -2.28
N ASP A 313 3.55 7.69 -3.57
CA ASP A 313 4.21 6.49 -4.15
C ASP A 313 5.74 6.56 -4.16
N TRP A 314 6.31 7.76 -4.04
CA TRP A 314 7.75 7.97 -4.01
C TRP A 314 8.37 7.75 -2.63
N ARG A 315 7.57 7.54 -1.58
CA ARG A 315 8.09 7.31 -0.22
C ARG A 315 8.66 5.91 -0.09
N GLU A 316 9.73 5.78 0.69
CA GLU A 316 10.40 4.50 0.92
C GLU A 316 9.51 3.45 1.63
N ASP A 317 8.46 3.90 2.31
CA ASP A 317 7.48 3.05 3.00
C ASP A 317 6.18 2.86 2.20
N ALA A 318 6.13 3.29 0.94
CA ALA A 318 4.95 3.19 0.09
C ALA A 318 4.46 1.73 -0.07
N ASN A 319 5.36 0.75 -0.04
CA ASN A 319 5.00 -0.67 -0.12
C ASN A 319 4.33 -1.24 1.14
N GLN A 320 4.23 -0.46 2.23
CA GLN A 320 3.57 -0.86 3.47
C GLN A 320 2.07 -0.56 3.46
N PHE A 321 1.59 0.20 2.47
CA PHE A 321 0.16 0.48 2.28
C PHE A 321 -0.48 -0.60 1.40
N PRO A 322 -1.44 -1.38 1.92
CA PRO A 322 -2.25 -2.28 1.10
C PRO A 322 -3.06 -1.48 0.06
N GLN A 323 -3.30 -2.07 -1.11
CA GLN A 323 -4.04 -1.40 -2.20
C GLN A 323 -5.45 -0.96 -1.79
N ASP A 324 -6.07 -1.63 -0.81
CA ASP A 324 -7.41 -1.28 -0.32
C ASP A 324 -7.43 -0.08 0.65
N THR A 325 -6.29 0.62 0.79
CA THR A 325 -6.16 1.83 1.62
C THR A 325 -6.08 3.13 0.84
N TYR A 326 -5.91 3.09 -0.48
CA TYR A 326 -5.97 4.26 -1.37
C TYR A 326 -6.64 3.86 -2.69
N CYS A 327 -6.81 4.81 -3.61
CA CYS A 327 -7.42 4.57 -4.91
C CYS A 327 -6.62 5.32 -5.97
N THR A 328 -6.10 4.62 -6.98
CA THR A 328 -5.42 5.26 -8.11
C THR A 328 -6.34 5.38 -9.33
N PRO A 329 -6.12 6.36 -10.23
CA PRO A 329 -6.91 6.50 -11.45
C PRO A 329 -6.91 5.22 -12.31
N GLY A 330 -8.10 4.75 -12.65
CA GLY A 330 -8.30 3.58 -13.52
C GLY A 330 -8.40 2.24 -12.79
N GLU A 331 -8.28 2.22 -11.46
CA GLU A 331 -8.47 1.01 -10.65
C GLU A 331 -9.91 0.83 -10.16
N ASN A 332 -10.24 -0.41 -9.79
CA ASN A 332 -11.50 -0.72 -9.12
C ASN A 332 -11.36 -0.45 -7.62
N CYS A 333 -11.77 0.74 -7.20
CA CYS A 333 -11.58 1.21 -5.82
C CYS A 333 -12.70 0.81 -4.85
N ALA A 334 -13.48 -0.23 -5.15
CA ALA A 334 -14.63 -0.68 -4.35
C ALA A 334 -14.36 -0.98 -2.86
N GLN A 335 -13.09 -1.01 -2.43
CA GLN A 335 -12.67 -1.30 -1.05
C GLN A 335 -11.98 -0.13 -0.33
N SER A 336 -11.86 1.05 -0.97
CA SER A 336 -11.11 2.21 -0.47
C SER A 336 -11.89 3.53 -0.57
N VAL A 337 -11.27 4.65 -0.18
CA VAL A 337 -11.85 6.01 -0.34
C VAL A 337 -11.86 6.43 -1.82
N HIS A 338 -12.89 7.20 -2.20
CA HIS A 338 -13.11 7.71 -3.55
C HIS A 338 -13.05 9.23 -3.60
N ILE A 339 -12.00 9.83 -3.03
CA ILE A 339 -11.74 11.26 -3.14
C ILE A 339 -10.75 11.44 -4.30
N LEU A 340 -11.14 12.19 -5.34
CA LEU A 340 -10.33 12.47 -6.53
C LEU A 340 -9.27 13.53 -6.21
N GLY A 341 -8.20 13.11 -5.55
CA GLY A 341 -6.94 13.84 -5.57
C GLY A 341 -5.94 13.02 -6.36
N ASP A 342 -5.46 13.54 -7.50
CA ASP A 342 -4.29 12.99 -8.17
C ASP A 342 -3.26 14.10 -8.33
N TRP A 343 -2.45 14.29 -7.28
CA TRP A 343 -1.34 15.23 -7.34
C TRP A 343 -0.11 14.53 -7.92
N CYS A 344 -0.19 14.21 -9.21
CA CYS A 344 0.95 13.71 -9.96
C CYS A 344 1.84 14.86 -10.41
N THR A 345 3.13 14.77 -10.09
CA THR A 345 4.14 15.64 -10.67
C THR A 345 4.56 15.11 -12.04
N SER A 346 5.01 16.01 -12.94
CA SER A 346 5.54 15.63 -14.26
C SER A 346 6.77 14.68 -14.21
N GLY A 347 7.33 14.46 -13.01
CA GLY A 347 8.44 13.54 -12.74
C GLY A 347 8.02 12.12 -12.33
N GLY A 348 6.71 11.84 -12.23
CA GLY A 348 6.15 10.49 -12.07
C GLY A 348 5.77 10.07 -10.66
N GLY A 349 5.98 10.92 -9.65
CA GLY A 349 5.45 10.68 -8.31
C GLY A 349 4.02 11.21 -8.20
N CYS A 350 3.13 10.43 -7.61
CA CYS A 350 1.72 10.72 -7.45
C CYS A 350 1.25 10.54 -6.01
N GLU A 351 0.24 11.32 -5.64
CA GLU A 351 -0.29 11.40 -4.29
C GLU A 351 -1.81 11.26 -4.30
N TRP A 352 -2.33 10.38 -3.44
CA TRP A 352 -3.75 10.01 -3.38
C TRP A 352 -4.26 9.94 -1.95
N TRP A 353 -5.54 10.23 -1.73
CA TRP A 353 -6.15 10.12 -0.41
C TRP A 353 -6.13 8.70 0.17
N LEU A 354 -5.89 8.61 1.48
CA LEU A 354 -5.90 7.38 2.26
C LEU A 354 -7.24 7.15 2.96
N ASP A 355 -7.71 5.89 2.98
CA ASP A 355 -8.74 5.42 3.88
C ASP A 355 -8.18 5.22 5.30
N HIS A 356 -8.06 6.32 6.04
CA HIS A 356 -7.55 6.31 7.41
C HIS A 356 -8.45 5.59 8.44
N ARG A 357 -9.61 5.06 8.02
CA ARG A 357 -10.43 4.13 8.83
C ARG A 357 -9.78 2.75 8.89
N LYS A 358 -8.93 2.40 7.94
CA LYS A 358 -8.21 1.13 7.87
C LYS A 358 -7.08 1.10 8.89
N GLN A 359 -6.97 -0.02 9.61
CA GLN A 359 -5.91 -0.21 10.61
C GLN A 359 -4.50 -0.14 10.00
N ALA A 360 -4.34 -0.58 8.74
CA ALA A 360 -3.05 -0.54 8.05
C ALA A 360 -2.48 0.89 7.96
N VAL A 361 -3.32 1.89 7.69
CA VAL A 361 -2.91 3.31 7.65
C VAL A 361 -2.39 3.74 9.02
N ARG A 362 -3.11 3.41 10.10
CA ARG A 362 -2.69 3.71 11.48
C ARG A 362 -1.37 3.03 11.85
N THR A 363 -1.15 1.81 11.37
CA THR A 363 0.13 1.10 11.55
C THR A 363 1.27 1.87 10.87
N VAL A 364 1.11 2.29 9.62
CA VAL A 364 2.16 3.05 8.91
C VAL A 364 2.42 4.41 9.58
N MET A 365 1.37 5.13 9.99
CA MET A 365 1.56 6.41 10.70
C MET A 365 2.25 6.25 12.05
N THR A 366 2.00 5.15 12.76
CA THR A 366 2.73 4.81 13.99
C THR A 366 4.22 4.62 13.68
N SER A 367 4.56 3.89 12.62
CA SER A 367 5.94 3.72 12.15
C SER A 367 6.60 5.04 11.76
N ARG A 368 5.89 5.94 11.07
CA ARG A 368 6.40 7.29 10.72
C ARG A 368 6.68 8.13 11.97
N MET A 369 5.80 8.11 12.98
CA MET A 369 6.05 8.81 14.25
C MET A 369 7.20 8.18 15.05
N GLN A 370 7.34 6.86 15.05
CA GLN A 370 8.50 6.18 15.65
C GLN A 370 9.80 6.56 14.93
N LEU A 371 9.78 6.67 13.60
CA LEU A 371 10.91 7.18 12.82
C LEU A 371 11.24 8.61 13.23
N ALA A 372 10.25 9.51 13.29
CA ALA A 372 10.46 10.89 13.76
C ALA A 372 11.11 10.93 15.15
N LYS A 373 10.62 10.10 16.08
CA LYS A 373 11.20 10.00 17.42
C LYS A 373 12.65 9.53 17.40
N SER A 374 12.95 8.49 16.61
CA SER A 374 14.31 7.94 16.52
C SER A 374 15.30 8.88 15.83
N LYS A 375 14.85 9.70 14.87
CA LYS A 375 15.64 10.77 14.25
C LYS A 375 15.91 11.94 15.21
N GLY A 376 15.07 12.09 16.23
CA GLY A 376 15.22 13.07 17.31
C GLY A 376 14.31 14.29 17.19
N CYS A 377 13.27 14.23 16.37
CA CYS A 377 12.27 15.29 16.24
C CYS A 377 11.62 15.60 17.59
N ASP A 378 11.26 16.86 17.81
CA ASP A 378 10.55 17.33 19.01
C ASP A 378 9.03 17.26 18.84
N ALA A 379 8.56 17.31 17.59
CA ALA A 379 7.16 17.17 17.21
C ALA A 379 7.01 16.66 15.77
N VAL A 380 5.77 16.40 15.36
CA VAL A 380 5.41 16.01 13.99
C VAL A 380 4.35 16.93 13.40
N GLU A 381 4.40 17.10 12.08
CA GLU A 381 3.38 17.75 11.25
C GLU A 381 2.76 16.69 10.34
N PRO A 382 1.64 16.06 10.74
CA PRO A 382 0.86 15.20 9.86
C PRO A 382 0.04 16.03 8.89
N ASP A 383 0.34 15.95 7.58
CA ASP A 383 -0.37 16.69 6.54
C ASP A 383 -1.62 15.97 6.02
N ASN A 384 -2.46 16.71 5.29
CA ASN A 384 -3.68 16.22 4.63
C ASN A 384 -4.66 15.59 5.62
N VAL A 385 -4.83 16.20 6.79
CA VAL A 385 -5.68 15.69 7.88
C VAL A 385 -7.11 16.28 7.84
N ASP A 386 -7.59 16.57 6.63
CA ASP A 386 -8.87 17.19 6.31
C ASP A 386 -9.53 16.57 5.06
N GLY A 387 -9.25 15.30 4.76
CA GLY A 387 -9.77 14.63 3.56
C GLY A 387 -11.30 14.61 3.44
N TYR A 388 -12.04 14.71 4.55
CA TYR A 388 -13.51 14.83 4.52
C TYR A 388 -14.03 16.15 3.92
N SER A 389 -13.22 17.23 3.88
CA SER A 389 -13.67 18.51 3.32
C SER A 389 -13.49 18.59 1.81
N HIS A 390 -12.99 17.52 1.18
CA HIS A 390 -12.73 17.41 -0.26
C HIS A 390 -13.84 16.58 -0.95
N ASP A 391 -15.08 16.68 -0.44
CA ASP A 391 -16.25 15.93 -0.94
C ASP A 391 -16.67 16.31 -2.38
N ASP A 392 -16.30 17.50 -2.86
CA ASP A 392 -16.53 17.96 -4.23
C ASP A 392 -15.60 17.28 -5.25
N GLU A 393 -14.56 16.61 -4.77
CA GLU A 393 -13.67 15.75 -5.54
C GLU A 393 -14.20 14.31 -5.64
N ILE A 394 -15.46 14.00 -5.32
CA ILE A 394 -15.96 12.61 -5.39
C ILE A 394 -16.53 12.29 -6.79
N SER A 395 -16.00 11.25 -7.47
CA SER A 395 -16.42 10.88 -8.86
C SER A 395 -17.63 9.95 -8.96
N CYS A 396 -18.17 9.44 -7.86
CA CYS A 396 -19.21 8.41 -7.92
C CYS A 396 -20.51 8.76 -7.20
N THR A 397 -21.60 8.16 -7.69
CA THR A 397 -23.00 8.52 -7.39
C THR A 397 -23.68 7.56 -6.40
N ASP A 398 -22.93 6.61 -5.83
CA ASP A 398 -23.44 5.60 -4.88
C ASP A 398 -23.26 6.06 -3.43
N GLN A 399 -24.16 5.65 -2.54
CA GLN A 399 -24.06 5.81 -1.09
C GLN A 399 -22.86 5.02 -0.49
N ALA A 400 -22.36 4.00 -1.21
CA ALA A 400 -21.09 3.34 -0.92
C ALA A 400 -19.84 4.20 -1.20
N CYS A 401 -20.00 5.30 -1.94
CA CYS A 401 -18.95 6.26 -2.30
C CYS A 401 -18.85 7.48 -1.38
N TRP A 402 -19.56 7.50 -0.25
CA TRP A 402 -19.36 8.57 0.72
C TRP A 402 -17.92 8.52 1.23
N GLY A 403 -17.21 9.62 1.00
CA GLY A 403 -15.82 9.83 1.39
C GLY A 403 -15.62 9.71 2.91
N LEU A 404 -14.47 10.18 3.36
CA LEU A 404 -14.23 10.31 4.79
C LEU A 404 -15.28 11.26 5.36
N THR A 405 -15.95 10.88 6.45
CA THR A 405 -16.87 11.82 7.12
C THR A 405 -16.09 12.72 8.09
N ALA A 406 -16.64 13.89 8.42
CA ALA A 406 -16.09 14.74 9.48
C ALA A 406 -15.84 13.97 10.79
N ALA A 407 -16.73 13.05 11.17
CA ALA A 407 -16.56 12.21 12.35
C ALA A 407 -15.39 11.21 12.22
N ASN A 408 -15.15 10.68 11.02
CA ASN A 408 -13.99 9.83 10.78
C ASN A 408 -12.70 10.65 10.92
N GLN A 409 -12.63 11.83 10.32
CA GLN A 409 -11.46 12.70 10.42
C GLN A 409 -11.18 13.10 11.87
N LEU A 410 -12.21 13.48 12.61
CA LEU A 410 -12.09 13.88 14.02
C LEU A 410 -11.51 12.76 14.89
N ASP A 411 -11.97 11.51 14.68
CA ASP A 411 -11.43 10.33 15.37
C ASP A 411 -9.95 10.09 15.00
N TYR A 412 -9.63 10.17 13.72
CA TYR A 412 -8.27 9.96 13.23
C TYR A 412 -7.30 11.02 13.74
N ASN A 413 -7.67 12.30 13.71
CA ASN A 413 -6.85 13.42 14.17
C ASN A 413 -6.60 13.34 15.69
N ARG A 414 -7.59 12.93 16.49
CA ARG A 414 -7.39 12.65 17.93
C ARG A 414 -6.48 11.45 18.18
N TRP A 415 -6.60 10.42 17.35
CA TRP A 415 -5.72 9.25 17.43
C TRP A 415 -4.27 9.61 17.06
N LEU A 416 -4.05 10.42 16.03
CA LEU A 416 -2.72 10.92 15.66
C LEU A 416 -2.07 11.66 16.83
N ALA A 417 -2.82 12.58 17.45
CA ALA A 417 -2.35 13.33 18.61
C ALA A 417 -2.00 12.43 19.80
N THR A 418 -2.90 11.50 20.14
CA THR A 418 -2.68 10.53 21.22
C THR A 418 -1.43 9.68 20.97
N THR A 419 -1.23 9.25 19.72
CA THR A 419 -0.09 8.41 19.32
C THR A 419 1.22 9.20 19.40
N ALA A 420 1.26 10.43 18.87
CA ALA A 420 2.43 11.30 18.97
C ALA A 420 2.82 11.57 20.43
N HIS A 421 1.85 11.91 21.29
CA HIS A 421 2.08 12.13 22.71
C HIS A 421 2.60 10.88 23.43
N SER A 422 2.08 9.70 23.08
CA SER A 422 2.58 8.42 23.62
C SER A 422 4.05 8.12 23.27
N LEU A 423 4.54 8.73 22.18
CA LEU A 423 5.92 8.65 21.71
C LEU A 423 6.78 9.86 22.15
N CYS A 424 6.25 10.70 23.05
CA CYS A 424 6.92 11.91 23.52
C CYS A 424 7.27 12.88 22.39
N LEU A 425 6.34 13.08 21.46
CA LEU A 425 6.39 14.05 20.37
C LEU A 425 5.26 15.05 20.55
N GLY A 426 5.52 16.33 20.30
CA GLY A 426 4.44 17.28 20.06
C GLY A 426 3.78 17.05 18.70
N ILE A 427 2.63 17.66 18.46
CA ILE A 427 1.92 17.50 17.19
C ILE A 427 1.24 18.79 16.72
N ALA A 428 1.38 19.09 15.44
CA ALA A 428 0.71 20.19 14.75
C ALA A 428 -0.65 19.76 14.23
N LEU A 429 -1.69 20.58 14.41
CA LEU A 429 -2.90 20.48 13.59
C LEU A 429 -2.63 21.21 12.28
N LYS A 430 -2.66 20.49 11.16
CA LYS A 430 -2.52 21.08 9.82
C LYS A 430 -3.92 21.33 9.25
N ASN A 431 -4.21 22.59 8.91
CA ASN A 431 -5.51 23.00 8.35
C ASN A 431 -6.72 22.52 9.19
N ASP A 432 -7.61 21.68 8.63
CA ASP A 432 -8.86 21.15 9.24
C ASP A 432 -9.63 22.22 10.04
N VAL A 433 -9.84 23.36 9.39
CA VAL A 433 -10.33 24.61 9.99
C VAL A 433 -11.67 24.41 10.69
N ASP A 434 -12.58 23.67 10.05
CA ASP A 434 -13.93 23.40 10.55
C ASP A 434 -13.93 22.61 11.87
N GLN A 435 -12.89 21.82 12.15
CA GLN A 435 -12.77 21.03 13.37
C GLN A 435 -11.81 21.61 14.42
N VAL A 436 -11.18 22.75 14.16
CA VAL A 436 -10.25 23.43 15.09
C VAL A 436 -10.81 23.51 16.51
N SER A 437 -12.09 23.88 16.67
CA SER A 437 -12.71 23.99 18.00
C SER A 437 -12.76 22.66 18.78
N SER A 438 -12.88 21.54 18.07
CA SER A 438 -13.00 20.19 18.62
C SER A 438 -11.66 19.47 18.77
N LEU A 439 -10.63 19.93 18.06
CA LEU A 439 -9.29 19.33 18.03
C LEU A 439 -8.25 20.12 18.81
N ALA A 440 -8.41 21.43 19.00
CA ALA A 440 -7.35 22.27 19.58
C ALA A 440 -6.86 21.84 20.97
N ASP A 441 -7.66 21.14 21.77
CA ASP A 441 -7.21 20.59 23.06
C ASP A 441 -6.33 19.34 22.93
N SER A 442 -6.40 18.63 21.80
CA SER A 442 -5.57 17.46 21.50
C SER A 442 -4.21 17.82 20.89
N PHE A 443 -4.06 18.99 20.26
CA PHE A 443 -2.84 19.38 19.53
C PHE A 443 -1.99 20.43 20.28
N ASP A 444 -0.69 20.50 20.00
CA ASP A 444 0.24 21.38 20.74
C ASP A 444 0.42 22.76 20.08
N PHE A 445 0.24 22.82 18.77
CA PHE A 445 0.26 24.03 17.94
C PHE A 445 -0.48 23.75 16.62
N ALA A 446 -0.64 24.78 15.79
CA ALA A 446 -1.24 24.64 14.47
C ALA A 446 -0.30 25.13 13.37
N ILE A 447 -0.37 24.48 12.21
CA ILE A 447 0.16 24.97 10.94
C ILE A 447 -1.04 25.17 10.02
N ASN A 448 -1.15 26.33 9.39
CA ASN A 448 -2.20 26.61 8.42
C ASN A 448 -1.59 27.21 7.16
N GLU A 449 -2.21 26.89 6.03
CA GLU A 449 -1.96 27.55 4.76
C GLU A 449 -3.15 28.45 4.43
N GLU A 450 -2.85 29.71 4.13
CA GLU A 450 -3.75 30.70 3.54
C GLU A 450 -4.95 31.15 4.40
N CYS A 451 -4.90 31.06 5.73
CA CYS A 451 -6.05 31.47 6.55
C CYS A 451 -6.46 32.92 6.32
N GLN A 452 -5.53 33.79 5.92
CA GLN A 452 -5.85 35.19 5.70
C GLN A 452 -6.51 35.41 4.35
N LYS A 453 -6.11 34.66 3.33
CA LYS A 453 -6.75 34.67 2.01
C LYS A 453 -8.20 34.21 2.12
N TYR A 454 -8.45 33.16 2.91
CA TYR A 454 -9.79 32.58 3.10
C TYR A 454 -10.57 33.17 4.29
N ASN A 455 -9.99 34.16 5.01
CA ASN A 455 -10.62 34.83 6.15
C ASN A 455 -11.10 33.85 7.25
N GLU A 456 -10.22 32.92 7.61
CA GLU A 456 -10.47 31.83 8.55
C GLU A 456 -9.50 31.82 9.75
N CYS A 457 -8.58 32.79 9.82
CA CYS A 457 -7.60 32.90 10.91
C CYS A 457 -8.22 33.02 12.32
N GLY A 458 -9.46 33.52 12.42
CA GLY A 458 -10.18 33.72 13.68
C GLY A 458 -10.39 32.43 14.49
N ALA A 459 -10.52 31.28 13.81
CA ALA A 459 -10.66 29.98 14.47
C ALA A 459 -9.38 29.63 15.24
N TYR A 460 -8.22 29.73 14.60
CA TYR A 460 -6.92 29.47 15.22
C TYR A 460 -6.62 30.41 16.37
N LYS A 461 -6.97 31.69 16.23
CA LYS A 461 -6.80 32.64 17.34
C LYS A 461 -7.59 32.23 18.58
N THR A 462 -8.86 31.90 18.38
CA THR A 462 -9.78 31.54 19.47
C THR A 462 -9.31 30.30 20.21
N TRP A 463 -8.88 29.28 19.48
CA TRP A 463 -8.68 27.94 20.02
C TRP A 463 -7.22 27.56 20.28
N PHE A 464 -6.24 28.19 19.61
CA PHE A 464 -4.80 27.97 19.83
C PHE A 464 -4.14 29.18 20.50
N THR A 465 -4.13 30.33 19.84
CA THR A 465 -3.36 31.50 20.29
C THR A 465 -3.79 32.00 21.66
N ASN A 466 -5.10 32.09 21.92
CA ASN A 466 -5.64 32.49 23.23
C ASN A 466 -5.32 31.47 24.34
N LYS A 467 -5.00 30.22 23.98
CA LYS A 467 -4.51 29.18 24.88
C LYS A 467 -2.97 29.13 24.94
N ASN A 468 -2.30 30.17 24.46
CA ASN A 468 -0.84 30.28 24.38
C ASN A 468 -0.17 29.20 23.51
N LYS A 469 -0.87 28.66 22.51
CA LYS A 469 -0.30 27.74 21.52
C LYS A 469 0.12 28.51 20.26
N ALA A 470 1.24 28.12 19.66
CA ALA A 470 1.73 28.72 18.43
C ALA A 470 0.77 28.41 17.26
N VAL A 471 0.68 29.36 16.34
CA VAL A 471 0.05 29.17 15.04
C VAL A 471 1.03 29.68 13.99
N PHE A 472 1.47 28.76 13.15
CA PHE A 472 2.39 28.96 12.05
C PHE A 472 1.57 29.07 10.77
N ASN A 473 1.55 30.24 10.14
CA ASN A 473 0.72 30.50 8.96
C ASN A 473 1.60 30.63 7.72
N ALA A 474 1.24 29.98 6.62
CA ALA A 474 1.90 30.17 5.33
C ALA A 474 0.94 30.88 4.36
N GLU A 475 1.44 31.86 3.64
CA GLU A 475 0.69 32.56 2.60
C GLU A 475 1.47 32.52 1.29
N TYR A 476 0.77 32.50 0.17
CA TYR A 476 1.36 32.39 -1.15
C TYR A 476 1.05 33.62 -1.99
N ARG A 477 2.09 34.22 -2.59
CA ARG A 477 1.89 35.24 -3.63
C ARG A 477 1.25 34.65 -4.88
N VAL A 478 1.60 33.42 -5.22
CA VAL A 478 0.99 32.62 -6.27
C VAL A 478 0.72 31.26 -5.66
N ASP A 479 -0.56 30.90 -5.51
CA ASP A 479 -0.94 29.62 -4.92
C ASP A 479 -0.76 28.45 -5.91
N SER A 480 -1.17 27.25 -5.50
CA SER A 480 -1.12 26.04 -6.33
C SER A 480 -2.10 26.07 -7.51
N GLY A 481 -3.18 26.85 -7.43
CA GLY A 481 -4.13 27.09 -8.51
C GLY A 481 -3.66 28.13 -9.54
N GLY A 482 -2.58 28.86 -9.24
CA GLY A 482 -2.04 29.93 -10.06
C GLY A 482 -2.63 31.31 -9.75
N ASP A 483 -3.46 31.44 -8.72
CA ASP A 483 -4.05 32.71 -8.30
C ASP A 483 -3.00 33.59 -7.62
N THR A 484 -2.90 34.83 -8.12
CA THR A 484 -1.94 35.81 -7.60
C THR A 484 -2.58 36.68 -6.52
N THR A 485 -2.00 36.69 -5.32
CA THR A 485 -2.42 37.51 -4.20
C THR A 485 -1.58 38.79 -4.10
N ASN A 486 -2.19 39.87 -3.61
CA ASN A 486 -1.55 41.20 -3.49
C ASN A 486 -0.82 41.41 -2.15
N TRP A 487 -0.22 40.37 -1.55
CA TRP A 487 0.49 40.51 -0.28
C TRP A 487 1.69 41.47 -0.42
N THR A 488 1.59 42.74 -0.01
CA THR A 488 2.61 43.75 -0.39
C THR A 488 3.62 44.17 0.68
N ASN A 489 3.33 44.07 1.99
CA ASN A 489 4.31 44.23 3.08
C ASN A 489 3.65 44.02 4.47
N CYS A 490 4.37 44.23 5.57
CA CYS A 490 3.90 44.18 6.98
C CYS A 490 3.74 45.55 7.66
N THR A 491 3.34 46.61 6.98
CA THR A 491 3.27 47.94 7.62
C THR A 491 1.93 48.27 8.29
N GLY A 492 0.97 47.35 8.29
CA GLY A 492 -0.34 47.53 8.90
C GLY A 492 -1.23 48.51 8.12
N THR A 493 -2.53 48.24 8.13
CA THR A 493 -3.64 49.03 7.53
C THR A 493 -4.04 48.77 6.07
N GLY A 494 -3.62 47.66 5.45
CA GLY A 494 -4.30 47.13 4.25
C GLY A 494 -3.47 46.09 3.49
N ALA A 495 -4.07 44.95 3.10
CA ALA A 495 -3.39 43.87 2.34
C ALA A 495 -2.03 43.42 2.93
N THR A 496 -1.93 43.46 4.26
CA THR A 496 -0.73 43.14 5.04
C THR A 496 -1.08 42.00 5.98
N CYS A 497 -0.18 41.02 6.11
CA CYS A 497 -0.23 39.89 7.05
C CYS A 497 -0.96 40.17 8.36
N ALA A 498 -1.60 39.15 8.96
CA ALA A 498 -2.68 39.14 9.96
C ALA A 498 -2.75 40.24 11.06
N CYS A 499 -1.70 41.02 11.26
CA CYS A 499 -1.75 42.37 11.85
C CYS A 499 -2.81 43.30 11.21
N GLY A 500 -3.33 42.99 10.01
CA GLY A 500 -4.44 43.71 9.38
C GLY A 500 -5.85 43.24 9.81
N GLU A 501 -5.99 42.06 10.41
CA GLU A 501 -7.28 41.57 10.89
C GLU A 501 -7.64 42.20 12.22
N THR A 502 -8.87 42.71 12.34
CA THR A 502 -9.34 43.33 13.59
C THR A 502 -9.19 42.36 14.76
N ASN A 503 -8.70 42.89 15.89
CA ASN A 503 -8.42 42.21 17.14
C ASN A 503 -7.12 41.40 17.22
N PHE A 504 -6.38 41.14 16.13
CA PHE A 504 -5.10 40.43 16.22
C PHE A 504 -3.98 41.33 16.77
N VAL A 505 -3.08 40.76 17.57
CA VAL A 505 -1.89 41.43 18.10
C VAL A 505 -0.60 40.73 17.65
N GLN A 506 0.52 41.43 17.75
CA GLN A 506 1.83 40.88 17.40
C GLN A 506 2.08 39.53 18.09
N GLY A 507 2.51 38.53 17.32
CA GLY A 507 2.74 37.18 17.78
C GLY A 507 1.48 36.30 17.91
N ASP A 508 0.28 36.79 17.60
CA ASP A 508 -0.92 35.95 17.50
C ASP A 508 -0.76 34.87 16.43
N LEU A 509 -0.25 35.28 15.27
CA LEU A 509 0.11 34.43 14.14
C LEU A 509 1.54 34.75 13.74
N ARG A 510 2.27 33.74 13.27
CA ARG A 510 3.64 33.86 12.77
C ARG A 510 3.61 33.44 11.32
N THR A 511 3.60 34.40 10.40
CA THR A 511 3.31 34.13 8.98
C THR A 511 4.58 34.15 8.14
N LEU A 512 4.76 33.16 7.27
CA LEU A 512 5.75 33.16 6.19
C LEU A 512 5.02 33.39 4.87
N VAL A 513 5.49 34.34 4.06
CA VAL A 513 4.92 34.60 2.73
C VAL A 513 5.88 34.11 1.66
N PHE A 514 5.48 33.08 0.94
CA PHE A 514 6.25 32.46 -0.14
C PHE A 514 5.92 33.09 -1.50
N SER A 515 6.86 33.05 -2.44
CA SER A 515 6.63 33.56 -3.81
C SER A 515 5.66 32.69 -4.61
N THR A 516 5.70 31.38 -4.35
CA THR A 516 4.87 30.34 -4.98
C THR A 516 4.49 29.31 -3.92
N ALA A 517 3.61 28.36 -4.24
CA ALA A 517 3.29 27.21 -3.38
C ALA A 517 4.48 26.27 -3.06
N SER A 518 5.67 26.52 -3.60
CA SER A 518 6.87 25.74 -3.27
C SER A 518 7.36 26.05 -1.85
N VAL A 519 7.27 25.07 -0.95
CA VAL A 519 7.64 25.21 0.47
C VAL A 519 9.15 25.09 0.66
N ARG A 520 9.85 26.20 0.41
CA ARG A 520 11.31 26.33 0.59
C ARG A 520 11.70 27.61 1.32
N TYR A 521 12.72 27.52 2.17
CA TYR A 521 13.16 28.68 2.97
C TYR A 521 13.67 29.84 2.08
N ASP A 522 14.25 29.53 0.92
CA ASP A 522 14.79 30.49 -0.04
C ASP A 522 13.72 31.03 -1.01
N ASN A 523 12.50 30.49 -0.95
CA ASN A 523 11.32 31.00 -1.66
C ASN A 523 10.51 32.01 -0.82
N ILE A 524 10.90 32.26 0.43
CA ILE A 524 10.25 33.21 1.32
C ILE A 524 10.60 34.64 0.88
N GLN A 525 9.58 35.42 0.56
CA GLN A 525 9.72 36.83 0.20
C GLN A 525 9.87 37.70 1.45
N PHE A 526 9.04 37.46 2.45
CA PHE A 526 9.10 38.14 3.74
C PHE A 526 8.34 37.33 4.79
N ALA A 527 8.62 37.63 6.06
CA ALA A 527 7.91 37.06 7.19
C ALA A 527 7.15 38.15 7.94
N CYS A 528 6.05 37.77 8.55
CA CYS A 528 5.12 38.66 9.23
C CYS A 528 4.93 38.20 10.67
N TRP A 529 5.18 39.10 11.60
CA TRP A 529 5.38 38.78 13.00
C TRP A 529 4.50 39.61 13.91
#